data_AF-A0A2D5CW48-F1
#
_entry.id   AF-A0A2D5CW48-F1
#
_cell.length_a   1.000
_cell.length_b   1.000
_cell.length_c   1.000
_cell.angle_alpha   90.00
_cell.angle_beta   90.00
_cell.angle_gamma   90.00
#
_symmetry.space_group_name_H-M   'P 1'
#
loop_
_entity.id
_entity.type
_entity.pdbx_description
1 polymer ?
#
loop_
_entity_poly.entity_id
_entity_poly.type
_entity_poly.pdbx_seq_one_letter_code
_entity_poly.pdbx_strand_id
1 'polypeptide(L)'
;MGKSFRFSLEAAETLGLNNAILLDFLKSFNLPSIEIKEILKEITFWDENEILEQLIELDALGMISVDFNKKKVSLEKKKSKSTISTPKKINKSSMEKNWVPSEDVIEILTRAGMNENFIRELIPEFIIYWSERKDVLISYDSKFIEHARLKWAQHNAEIETKSTPKTIQSDWQPSTDCMDIIQMTGIDKSFSDKYLPEFILYWKDDGRAFVSWDIKFLDFIKKKWNFHIEDSSNGHREEFDFYDPTKETVEKTKSKTLSSLREKYKI
;
A
#
# COMPACT_ATOMS: atom_id res chain seq x y z
N MET A 1 -19.46 -19.45 31.34
CA MET A 1 -20.86 -18.99 31.33
C MET A 1 -21.11 -18.36 29.96
N GLY A 2 -22.08 -18.86 29.19
CA GLY A 2 -22.41 -18.27 27.90
C GLY A 2 -22.99 -16.88 28.10
N LYS A 3 -22.34 -15.84 27.57
CA LYS A 3 -22.93 -14.51 27.49
C LYS A 3 -24.03 -14.57 26.43
N SER A 4 -25.25 -14.17 26.79
CA SER A 4 -26.40 -14.13 25.88
C SER A 4 -26.72 -12.69 25.52
N PHE A 5 -26.80 -12.40 24.23
CA PHE A 5 -27.22 -11.10 23.72
C PHE A 5 -28.75 -11.04 23.64
N ARG A 6 -29.38 -9.94 24.06
CA ARG A 6 -30.84 -9.79 24.09
C ARG A 6 -31.24 -8.46 23.49
N PHE A 7 -31.53 -8.43 22.20
CA PHE A 7 -32.02 -7.22 21.54
C PHE A 7 -33.56 -7.17 21.51
N SER A 8 -34.13 -5.97 21.40
CA SER A 8 -35.57 -5.81 21.16
C SER A 8 -35.88 -5.93 19.66
N LEU A 9 -37.02 -6.52 19.33
CA LEU A 9 -37.45 -6.70 17.94
C LEU A 9 -37.59 -5.35 17.23
N GLU A 10 -38.11 -4.35 17.93
CA GLU A 10 -38.28 -2.99 17.43
C GLU A 10 -36.93 -2.31 17.12
N ALA A 11 -35.88 -2.61 17.90
CA ALA A 11 -34.55 -2.08 17.64
C ALA A 11 -33.89 -2.77 16.44
N ALA A 12 -34.13 -4.06 16.24
CA ALA A 12 -33.63 -4.79 15.08
C ALA A 12 -34.34 -4.36 13.79
N GLU A 13 -35.64 -4.05 13.84
CA GLU A 13 -36.39 -3.56 12.68
C GLU A 13 -35.98 -2.12 12.28
N THR A 14 -35.62 -1.28 13.24
CA THR A 14 -35.32 0.14 12.99
C THR A 14 -33.84 0.41 12.73
N LEU A 15 -32.94 -0.28 13.42
CA LEU A 15 -31.50 -0.05 13.36
C LEU A 15 -30.77 -1.17 12.60
N GLY A 16 -31.43 -2.28 12.32
CA GLY A 16 -30.80 -3.50 11.82
C GLY A 16 -30.30 -4.41 12.94
N LEU A 17 -30.27 -5.71 12.65
CA LEU A 17 -29.94 -6.76 13.62
C LEU A 17 -28.58 -6.52 14.31
N ASN A 18 -27.56 -6.16 13.54
CA ASN A 18 -26.20 -5.97 14.05
C ASN A 18 -26.11 -4.78 15.01
N ASN A 19 -26.73 -3.65 14.66
CA ASN A 19 -26.78 -2.48 15.51
C ASN A 19 -27.57 -2.72 16.79
N ALA A 20 -28.67 -3.47 16.72
CA ALA A 20 -29.48 -3.81 17.88
C ALA A 20 -28.71 -4.70 18.88
N ILE A 21 -27.97 -5.69 18.37
CA ILE A 21 -27.12 -6.57 19.19
C ILE A 21 -25.96 -5.78 19.79
N LEU A 22 -25.29 -4.91 19.01
CA LEU A 22 -24.16 -4.12 19.50
C LEU A 22 -24.60 -3.09 20.55
N LEU A 23 -25.73 -2.43 20.34
CA LEU A 23 -26.30 -1.48 21.29
C LEU A 23 -26.68 -2.16 22.60
N ASP A 24 -27.28 -3.36 22.54
CA ASP A 24 -27.59 -4.15 23.74
C ASP A 24 -26.32 -4.60 24.45
N PHE A 25 -25.32 -5.05 23.69
CA PHE A 25 -24.01 -5.41 24.23
C PHE A 25 -23.38 -4.24 24.98
N LEU A 26 -23.35 -3.04 24.39
CA LEU A 26 -22.84 -1.84 25.06
C LEU A 26 -23.62 -1.54 26.34
N LYS A 27 -24.97 -1.61 26.30
CA LYS A 27 -25.81 -1.41 27.49
C LYS A 27 -25.49 -2.42 28.60
N SER A 28 -25.14 -3.65 28.26
CA SER A 28 -24.86 -4.71 29.24
C SER A 28 -23.63 -4.43 30.12
N PHE A 29 -22.66 -3.65 29.62
CA PHE A 29 -21.47 -3.29 30.39
C PHE A 29 -21.76 -2.25 31.48
N ASN A 30 -22.87 -1.50 31.38
CA ASN A 30 -23.23 -0.44 32.33
C ASN A 30 -22.06 0.50 32.69
N LEU A 31 -21.11 0.66 31.76
CA LEU A 31 -19.89 1.44 31.94
C LEU A 31 -20.08 2.81 31.27
N PRO A 32 -19.58 3.90 31.89
CA PRO A 32 -19.68 5.23 31.31
C PRO A 32 -18.85 5.38 30.02
N SER A 33 -17.81 4.55 29.86
CA SER A 33 -16.93 4.52 28.70
C SER A 33 -16.28 3.14 28.56
N ILE A 34 -16.28 2.56 27.37
CA ILE A 34 -15.77 1.22 27.05
C ILE A 34 -14.72 1.35 25.95
N GLU A 35 -13.56 0.70 26.08
CA GLU A 35 -12.55 0.74 25.02
C GLU A 35 -12.94 -0.17 23.85
N ILE A 36 -12.75 0.29 22.61
CA ILE A 36 -13.03 -0.50 21.39
C ILE A 36 -12.20 -1.80 21.39
N LYS A 37 -11.01 -1.79 22.00
CA LYS A 37 -10.18 -2.99 22.20
C LYS A 37 -10.81 -4.03 23.12
N GLU A 38 -11.63 -3.62 24.07
CA GLU A 38 -12.35 -4.52 24.97
C GLU A 38 -13.56 -5.13 24.25
N ILE A 39 -14.23 -4.34 23.40
CA ILE A 39 -15.31 -4.80 22.52
C ILE A 39 -14.79 -5.88 21.56
N LEU A 40 -13.65 -5.64 20.91
CA LEU A 40 -13.02 -6.58 19.98
C LEU A 40 -12.51 -7.88 20.64
N LYS A 41 -12.22 -7.85 21.94
CA LYS A 41 -11.82 -9.07 22.69
C LYS A 41 -13.01 -9.95 23.06
N GLU A 42 -14.17 -9.34 23.23
CA GLU A 42 -15.39 -9.99 23.71
C GLU A 42 -16.32 -10.42 22.57
N ILE A 43 -16.24 -9.72 21.44
CA ILE A 43 -16.96 -10.05 20.21
C ILE A 43 -15.98 -10.70 19.23
N THR A 44 -15.98 -12.03 19.17
CA THR A 44 -15.12 -12.80 18.25
C THR A 44 -15.82 -13.16 16.93
N PHE A 45 -17.06 -12.71 16.72
CA PHE A 45 -17.88 -13.05 15.56
C PHE A 45 -18.13 -11.90 14.57
N TRP A 46 -17.64 -10.70 14.87
CA TRP A 46 -17.65 -9.54 13.94
C TRP A 46 -16.24 -9.04 13.69
N ASP A 47 -15.99 -8.54 12.49
CA ASP A 47 -14.72 -7.93 12.12
C ASP A 47 -14.58 -6.51 12.70
N GLU A 48 -13.34 -6.02 12.82
CA GLU A 48 -13.08 -4.66 13.33
C GLU A 48 -13.79 -3.59 12.49
N ASN A 49 -13.83 -3.78 11.17
CA ASN A 49 -14.51 -2.85 10.25
C ASN A 49 -16.03 -2.88 10.44
N GLU A 50 -16.60 -4.08 10.62
CA GLU A 50 -18.04 -4.23 10.89
C GLU A 50 -18.39 -3.58 12.23
N ILE A 51 -17.66 -3.85 13.31
CA ILE A 51 -17.94 -3.20 14.60
C ILE A 51 -17.85 -1.68 14.49
N LEU A 52 -16.86 -1.15 13.77
CA LEU A 52 -16.71 0.28 13.57
C LEU A 52 -17.84 0.89 12.75
N GLU A 53 -18.30 0.23 11.68
CA GLU A 53 -19.44 0.68 10.88
C GLU A 53 -20.71 0.78 11.72
N GLN A 54 -21.01 -0.26 12.50
CA GLN A 54 -22.14 -0.31 13.42
C GLN A 54 -22.04 0.78 14.51
N LEU A 55 -20.83 1.02 15.06
CA LEU A 55 -20.59 2.07 16.06
C LEU A 55 -20.81 3.48 15.47
N ILE A 56 -20.36 3.71 14.23
CA ILE A 56 -20.58 4.98 13.54
C ILE A 56 -22.07 5.20 13.29
N GLU A 57 -22.79 4.16 12.89
CA GLU A 57 -24.23 4.24 12.64
C GLU A 57 -25.00 4.55 13.93
N LEU A 58 -24.66 3.88 15.04
CA LEU A 58 -25.25 4.15 16.35
C LEU A 58 -24.92 5.55 16.91
N ASP A 59 -23.73 6.07 16.61
CA ASP A 59 -23.31 7.44 16.94
C ASP A 59 -24.09 8.48 16.12
N ALA A 60 -24.26 8.23 14.81
CA ALA A 60 -25.06 9.07 13.92
C ALA A 60 -26.54 9.11 14.31
N LEU A 61 -27.06 8.00 14.86
CA LEU A 61 -28.40 7.90 15.42
C LEU A 61 -28.53 8.54 16.81
N GLY A 62 -27.43 9.02 17.39
CA GLY A 62 -27.38 9.70 18.69
C GLY A 62 -27.66 8.77 19.88
N MET A 63 -27.47 7.46 19.69
CA MET A 63 -27.69 6.44 20.72
C MET A 63 -26.43 6.23 21.58
N ILE A 64 -25.25 6.44 21.00
CA ILE A 64 -23.94 6.35 21.66
C ILE A 64 -23.07 7.55 21.27
N SER A 65 -21.96 7.74 21.99
CA SER A 65 -20.91 8.70 21.66
C SER A 65 -19.59 7.95 21.49
N VAL A 66 -19.03 7.96 20.28
CA VAL A 66 -17.79 7.24 19.97
C VAL A 66 -16.60 8.19 19.87
N ASP A 67 -15.67 8.07 20.80
CA ASP A 67 -14.38 8.76 20.81
C ASP A 67 -13.32 7.94 20.05
N PHE A 68 -13.23 8.11 18.72
CA PHE A 68 -12.23 7.42 17.90
C PHE A 68 -10.78 7.76 18.30
N ASN A 69 -10.52 8.98 18.77
CA ASN A 69 -9.18 9.41 19.23
C ASN A 69 -8.68 8.62 20.45
N LYS A 70 -9.59 8.29 21.36
CA LYS A 70 -9.28 7.52 22.57
C LYS A 70 -9.64 6.04 22.42
N LYS A 71 -10.18 5.65 21.25
CA LYS A 71 -10.82 4.36 20.99
C LYS A 71 -11.81 3.99 22.09
N LYS A 72 -12.72 4.90 22.47
CA LYS A 72 -13.69 4.70 23.55
C LYS A 72 -15.12 4.91 23.07
N VAL A 73 -16.07 4.17 23.63
CA VAL A 73 -17.50 4.25 23.35
C VAL A 73 -18.22 4.58 24.66
N SER A 74 -19.04 5.62 24.67
CA SER A 74 -19.75 6.09 25.85
C SER A 74 -21.26 6.11 25.58
N LEU A 75 -22.07 5.66 26.54
CA LEU A 75 -23.54 5.62 26.42
C LEU A 75 -24.22 6.93 26.87
N GLU A 76 -23.45 7.91 27.33
CA GLU A 76 -23.97 9.14 27.92
C GLU A 76 -24.30 10.21 26.87
N LYS A 77 -25.55 10.68 26.87
CA LYS A 77 -25.99 11.87 26.13
C LYS A 77 -25.49 13.15 26.81
N LYS A 78 -24.28 13.60 26.51
CA LYS A 78 -23.84 14.94 26.95
C LYS A 78 -24.25 16.01 25.95
N LYS A 79 -25.29 16.78 26.32
CA LYS A 79 -25.45 18.16 25.84
C LYS A 79 -24.35 19.01 26.49
N SER A 80 -23.38 19.49 25.72
CA SER A 80 -22.57 20.63 26.14
C SER A 80 -22.00 21.41 24.95
N LYS A 81 -22.41 22.67 24.86
CA LYS A 81 -21.70 23.74 24.14
C LYS A 81 -20.40 24.07 24.91
N SER A 82 -19.24 24.07 24.24
CA SER A 82 -18.21 25.14 24.26
C SER A 82 -16.86 24.67 23.67
N THR A 83 -16.51 25.28 22.53
CA THR A 83 -15.19 25.84 22.15
C THR A 83 -13.90 25.16 22.63
N ILE A 84 -13.24 24.38 21.75
CA ILE A 84 -12.03 24.75 20.98
C ILE A 84 -11.56 23.56 20.10
N SER A 85 -11.26 23.90 18.85
CA SER A 85 -10.63 23.16 17.73
C SER A 85 -11.33 21.92 17.18
N THR A 86 -12.00 22.15 16.06
CA THR A 86 -12.78 21.24 15.22
C THR A 86 -11.92 20.13 14.57
N PRO A 87 -12.25 18.84 14.72
CA PRO A 87 -12.21 17.94 13.58
C PRO A 87 -13.39 18.33 12.69
N LYS A 88 -13.09 18.79 11.46
CA LYS A 88 -14.09 19.19 10.47
C LYS A 88 -15.15 18.09 10.34
N LYS A 89 -16.37 18.44 10.75
CA LYS A 89 -17.67 17.89 10.39
C LYS A 89 -17.57 17.00 9.14
N ILE A 90 -17.77 15.68 9.32
CA ILE A 90 -17.98 14.76 8.19
C ILE A 90 -19.33 15.17 7.57
N ASN A 91 -19.27 16.14 6.65
CA ASN A 91 -20.40 16.52 5.84
C ASN A 91 -20.46 15.51 4.69
N LYS A 92 -21.56 14.77 4.59
CA LYS A 92 -21.99 14.19 3.30
C LYS A 92 -22.09 15.34 2.32
N SER A 93 -21.08 15.52 1.48
CA SER A 93 -20.99 16.63 0.53
C SER A 93 -20.70 16.06 -0.83
N SER A 94 -21.60 16.33 -1.78
CA SER A 94 -21.29 16.25 -3.20
C SER A 94 -20.23 17.31 -3.49
N MET A 95 -19.16 16.94 -4.21
CA MET A 95 -18.01 17.83 -4.37
C MET A 95 -18.38 19.05 -5.24
N GLU A 96 -18.21 20.25 -4.68
CA GLU A 96 -18.44 21.50 -5.42
C GLU A 96 -17.31 21.72 -6.44
N LYS A 97 -17.63 22.27 -7.63
CA LYS A 97 -16.66 22.49 -8.73
C LYS A 97 -15.52 23.46 -8.40
N ASN A 98 -15.65 24.21 -7.31
CA ASN A 98 -14.71 25.21 -6.80
C ASN A 98 -13.99 24.75 -5.53
N TRP A 99 -14.03 23.45 -5.22
CA TRP A 99 -13.34 22.92 -4.04
C TRP A 99 -11.83 23.18 -4.11
N VAL A 100 -11.24 23.58 -2.99
CA VAL A 100 -9.79 23.81 -2.85
C VAL A 100 -9.35 23.11 -1.55
N PRO A 101 -8.21 22.41 -1.54
CA PRO A 101 -7.67 21.81 -0.32
C PRO A 101 -7.40 22.88 0.76
N SER A 102 -7.58 22.49 2.03
CA SER A 102 -7.22 23.35 3.17
C SER A 102 -5.74 23.74 3.12
N GLU A 103 -5.39 24.93 3.63
CA GLU A 103 -3.99 25.37 3.73
C GLU A 103 -3.12 24.35 4.49
N ASP A 104 -3.66 23.75 5.56
CA ASP A 104 -2.99 22.70 6.33
C ASP A 104 -2.62 21.47 5.46
N VAL A 105 -3.46 21.13 4.48
CA VAL A 105 -3.24 19.99 3.57
C VAL A 105 -2.07 20.30 2.63
N ILE A 106 -2.03 21.51 2.08
CA ILE A 106 -0.93 21.96 1.24
C ILE A 106 0.36 21.93 2.06
N GLU A 107 0.35 22.47 3.28
CA GLU A 107 1.51 22.50 4.17
C GLU A 107 2.01 21.08 4.51
N ILE A 108 1.10 20.13 4.79
CA ILE A 108 1.45 18.72 5.04
C ILE A 108 2.12 18.10 3.81
N LEU A 109 1.60 18.34 2.61
CA LEU A 109 2.15 17.79 1.37
C LEU A 109 3.50 18.40 1.02
N THR A 110 3.67 19.71 1.20
CA THR A 110 4.95 20.40 1.01
C THR A 110 5.99 19.91 2.02
N ARG A 111 5.63 19.71 3.29
CA ARG A 111 6.52 19.09 4.29
C ARG A 111 6.93 17.67 3.93
N ALA A 112 6.08 16.93 3.20
CA ALA A 112 6.41 15.60 2.69
C ALA A 112 7.37 15.64 1.47
N GLY A 113 7.82 16.82 1.04
CA GLY A 113 8.78 16.99 -0.05
C GLY A 113 8.15 17.10 -1.45
N MET A 114 6.83 17.26 -1.56
CA MET A 114 6.16 17.55 -2.84
C MET A 114 6.34 19.01 -3.24
N ASN A 115 6.52 19.25 -4.55
CA ASN A 115 6.54 20.60 -5.10
C ASN A 115 5.12 21.21 -5.09
N GLU A 116 5.00 22.46 -4.67
CA GLU A 116 3.71 23.18 -4.63
C GLU A 116 3.03 23.28 -6.01
N ASN A 117 3.81 23.41 -7.09
CA ASN A 117 3.27 23.44 -8.45
C ASN A 117 2.60 22.11 -8.80
N PHE A 118 3.22 20.98 -8.43
CA PHE A 118 2.66 19.64 -8.64
C PHE A 118 1.35 19.47 -7.87
N ILE A 119 1.30 19.93 -6.61
CA ILE A 119 0.07 19.91 -5.81
C ILE A 119 -1.04 20.72 -6.49
N ARG A 120 -0.72 21.92 -7.01
CA ARG A 120 -1.69 22.77 -7.72
C ARG A 120 -2.21 22.15 -9.02
N GLU A 121 -1.37 21.45 -9.76
CA GLU A 121 -1.75 20.73 -10.98
C GLU A 121 -2.70 19.55 -10.72
N LEU A 122 -2.60 18.92 -9.54
CA LEU A 122 -3.48 17.82 -9.15
C LEU A 122 -4.90 18.27 -8.75
N ILE A 123 -5.09 19.54 -8.35
CA ILE A 123 -6.39 20.03 -7.87
C ILE A 123 -7.47 19.91 -8.95
N PRO A 124 -7.29 20.41 -10.20
CA PRO A 124 -8.31 20.29 -11.24
C PRO A 124 -8.64 18.85 -11.61
N GLU A 125 -7.63 17.97 -11.70
CA GLU A 125 -7.82 16.54 -12.00
C GLU A 125 -8.66 15.88 -10.90
N PHE A 126 -8.32 16.14 -9.65
CA PHE A 126 -9.05 15.64 -8.49
C PHE A 126 -10.49 16.15 -8.48
N ILE A 127 -10.70 17.43 -8.82
CA ILE A 127 -12.04 18.03 -8.90
C ILE A 127 -12.92 17.27 -9.89
N ILE A 128 -12.43 17.04 -11.10
CA ILE A 128 -13.16 16.33 -12.16
C ILE A 128 -13.55 14.93 -11.68
N TYR A 129 -12.56 14.16 -11.22
CA TYR A 129 -12.76 12.76 -10.84
C TYR A 129 -13.79 12.56 -9.72
N TRP A 130 -13.75 13.41 -8.70
CA TRP A 130 -14.67 13.29 -7.56
C TRP A 130 -15.98 14.04 -7.74
N SER A 131 -16.07 14.99 -8.67
CA SER A 131 -17.34 15.65 -9.02
C SER A 131 -18.33 14.70 -9.74
N GLU A 132 -17.80 13.68 -10.42
CA GLU A 132 -18.60 12.65 -11.11
C GLU A 132 -19.06 11.52 -10.17
N ARG A 133 -18.52 11.46 -8.95
CA ARG A 133 -18.84 10.43 -7.95
C ARG A 133 -19.80 10.99 -6.89
N LYS A 134 -20.77 10.16 -6.48
CA LYS A 134 -21.72 10.53 -5.43
C LYS A 134 -21.17 10.19 -4.05
N ASP A 135 -21.26 11.18 -3.16
CA ASP A 135 -21.15 11.15 -1.69
C ASP A 135 -20.07 10.26 -1.06
N VAL A 136 -18.95 10.89 -0.69
CA VAL A 136 -17.89 10.26 0.11
C VAL A 136 -18.12 10.57 1.60
N LEU A 137 -18.07 9.53 2.43
CA LEU A 137 -18.16 9.65 3.91
C LEU A 137 -16.87 10.19 4.56
N ILE A 138 -15.84 10.48 3.77
CA ILE A 138 -14.52 10.94 4.20
C ILE A 138 -14.29 12.34 3.62
N SER A 139 -13.59 13.21 4.34
CA SER A 139 -13.26 14.54 3.86
C SER A 139 -12.44 14.48 2.56
N TYR A 140 -12.80 15.32 1.58
CA TYR A 140 -12.04 15.46 0.34
C TYR A 140 -10.58 15.87 0.61
N ASP A 141 -10.31 16.60 1.69
CA ASP A 141 -8.97 16.93 2.19
C ASP A 141 -8.12 15.66 2.43
N SER A 142 -8.65 14.67 3.13
CA SER A 142 -7.93 13.40 3.39
C SER A 142 -7.76 12.57 2.13
N LYS A 143 -8.78 12.52 1.27
CA LYS A 143 -8.70 11.81 -0.02
C LYS A 143 -7.70 12.46 -0.97
N PHE A 144 -7.57 13.79 -0.91
CA PHE A 144 -6.59 14.52 -1.69
C PHE A 144 -5.16 14.24 -1.23
N ILE A 145 -4.92 14.12 0.08
CA ILE A 145 -3.60 13.71 0.59
C ILE A 145 -3.21 12.33 0.07
N GLU A 146 -4.11 11.35 0.14
CA GLU A 146 -3.87 10.00 -0.40
C GLU A 146 -3.59 10.04 -1.90
N HIS A 147 -4.42 10.77 -2.65
CA HIS A 147 -4.29 10.90 -4.10
C HIS A 147 -2.96 11.56 -4.49
N ALA A 148 -2.58 12.65 -3.83
CA ALA A 148 -1.33 13.37 -4.06
C ALA A 148 -0.12 12.49 -3.76
N ARG A 149 -0.13 11.71 -2.68
CA ARG A 149 0.94 10.75 -2.37
C ARG A 149 1.09 9.68 -3.44
N LEU A 150 -0.03 9.11 -3.91
CA LEU A 150 -0.02 8.09 -4.96
C LEU A 150 0.54 8.67 -6.27
N LYS A 151 0.04 9.83 -6.68
CA LYS A 151 0.49 10.55 -7.88
C LYS A 151 1.94 10.98 -7.78
N TRP A 152 2.41 11.37 -6.59
CA TRP A 152 3.81 11.73 -6.37
C TRP A 152 4.74 10.52 -6.47
N ALA A 153 4.35 9.38 -5.89
CA ALA A 153 5.10 8.13 -6.04
C ALA A 153 5.18 7.70 -7.52
N GLN A 154 4.07 7.81 -8.26
CA GLN A 154 4.05 7.56 -9.70
C GLN A 154 4.91 8.56 -10.46
N HIS A 155 4.85 9.85 -10.13
CA HIS A 155 5.64 10.88 -10.77
C HIS A 155 7.14 10.68 -10.53
N ASN A 156 7.56 10.24 -9.34
CA ASN A 156 8.96 9.93 -9.07
C ASN A 156 9.41 8.68 -9.86
N ALA A 157 8.60 7.63 -9.88
CA ALA A 157 8.85 6.45 -10.72
C ALA A 157 8.85 6.81 -12.23
N GLU A 158 8.01 7.75 -12.65
CA GLU A 158 7.96 8.28 -14.00
C GLU A 158 9.15 9.17 -14.31
N ILE A 159 9.68 9.96 -13.40
CA ILE A 159 10.93 10.72 -13.60
C ILE A 159 12.09 9.75 -13.73
N GLU A 160 12.15 8.74 -12.85
CA GLU A 160 13.14 7.67 -12.95
C GLU A 160 13.02 6.94 -14.30
N THR A 161 11.81 6.70 -14.78
CA THR A 161 11.57 5.99 -16.06
C THR A 161 11.56 6.86 -17.33
N LYS A 162 11.33 8.18 -17.21
CA LYS A 162 11.39 9.19 -18.28
C LYS A 162 12.79 9.77 -18.46
N SER A 163 13.75 9.41 -17.60
CA SER A 163 15.16 9.58 -17.92
C SER A 163 15.40 8.95 -19.30
N THR A 164 15.80 9.78 -20.28
CA THR A 164 16.04 9.31 -21.64
C THR A 164 16.98 8.12 -21.59
N PRO A 165 16.67 6.98 -22.24
CA PRO A 165 17.58 5.86 -22.29
C PRO A 165 18.96 6.33 -22.73
N LYS A 166 19.97 6.09 -21.89
CA LYS A 166 21.36 6.44 -22.18
C LYS A 166 22.18 5.17 -22.35
N THR A 167 23.10 5.19 -23.30
CA THR A 167 24.15 4.17 -23.39
C THR A 167 25.08 4.28 -22.19
N ILE A 168 25.72 3.18 -21.78
CA ILE A 168 26.64 3.21 -20.65
C ILE A 168 27.86 4.07 -20.99
N GLN A 169 28.28 4.93 -20.07
CA GLN A 169 29.51 5.70 -20.22
C GLN A 169 30.71 4.90 -19.69
N SER A 170 31.91 5.17 -20.20
CA SER A 170 33.12 4.40 -19.81
C SER A 170 33.59 4.71 -18.38
N ASP A 171 33.19 5.87 -17.86
CA ASP A 171 33.40 6.37 -16.52
C ASP A 171 32.17 6.17 -15.62
N TRP A 172 31.15 5.43 -16.09
CA TRP A 172 29.96 5.17 -15.31
C TRP A 172 30.30 4.44 -14.00
N GLN A 173 29.66 4.86 -12.91
CA GLN A 173 29.77 4.27 -11.58
C GLN A 173 28.36 4.09 -11.00
N PRO A 174 28.13 3.01 -10.24
CA PRO A 174 26.87 2.82 -9.53
C PRO A 174 26.67 3.92 -8.49
N SER A 175 25.41 4.31 -8.27
CA SER A 175 25.06 5.24 -7.19
C SER A 175 25.39 4.69 -5.81
N THR A 176 25.52 5.57 -4.81
CA THR A 176 25.71 5.17 -3.40
C THR A 176 24.60 4.23 -2.95
N ASP A 177 23.36 4.55 -3.30
CA ASP A 177 22.18 3.78 -2.93
C ASP A 177 22.20 2.39 -3.59
N CYS A 178 22.63 2.30 -4.86
CA CYS A 178 22.85 1.03 -5.53
C CYS A 178 23.86 0.15 -4.77
N MET A 179 24.98 0.74 -4.34
CA MET A 179 26.01 0.00 -3.60
C MET A 179 25.55 -0.44 -2.21
N ASP A 180 24.79 0.40 -1.51
CA ASP A 180 24.21 0.08 -0.21
C ASP A 180 23.22 -1.09 -0.32
N ILE A 181 22.36 -1.10 -1.36
CA ILE A 181 21.45 -2.22 -1.64
C ILE A 181 22.24 -3.51 -1.89
N ILE A 182 23.35 -3.46 -2.64
CA ILE A 182 24.19 -4.65 -2.86
C ILE A 182 24.75 -5.18 -1.53
N GLN A 183 25.26 -4.29 -0.67
CA GLN A 183 25.77 -4.68 0.64
C GLN A 183 24.69 -5.29 1.54
N MET A 184 23.47 -4.73 1.52
CA MET A 184 22.33 -5.28 2.27
C MET A 184 21.96 -6.70 1.84
N THR A 185 22.27 -7.10 0.59
CA THR A 185 22.07 -8.49 0.12
C THR A 185 23.16 -9.46 0.57
N GLY A 186 24.14 -9.00 1.35
CA GLY A 186 25.25 -9.81 1.85
C GLY A 186 26.40 -9.97 0.85
N ILE A 187 26.39 -9.21 -0.25
CA ILE A 187 27.46 -9.19 -1.25
C ILE A 187 28.48 -8.14 -0.85
N ASP A 188 29.75 -8.52 -0.78
CA ASP A 188 30.82 -7.59 -0.41
C ASP A 188 31.05 -6.52 -1.49
N LYS A 189 31.44 -5.33 -1.06
CA LYS A 189 31.75 -4.20 -1.96
C LYS A 189 32.88 -4.55 -2.93
N SER A 190 33.91 -5.25 -2.44
CA SER A 190 35.05 -5.66 -3.26
C SER A 190 34.66 -6.58 -4.43
N PHE A 191 33.61 -7.40 -4.25
CA PHE A 191 33.07 -8.24 -5.32
C PHE A 191 32.43 -7.39 -6.42
N SER A 192 31.63 -6.40 -6.04
CA SER A 192 30.97 -5.49 -6.99
C SER A 192 32.00 -4.67 -7.78
N ASP A 193 33.01 -4.13 -7.10
CA ASP A 193 34.09 -3.35 -7.72
C ASP A 193 34.91 -4.18 -8.72
N LYS A 194 35.09 -5.48 -8.45
CA LYS A 194 35.79 -6.42 -9.36
C LYS A 194 35.05 -6.62 -10.68
N TYR A 195 33.71 -6.70 -10.65
CA TYR A 195 32.88 -6.99 -11.82
C TYR A 195 32.38 -5.74 -12.54
N LEU A 196 32.59 -4.55 -11.98
CA LEU A 196 32.20 -3.28 -12.58
C LEU A 196 32.85 -3.03 -13.96
N PRO A 197 34.17 -3.25 -14.17
CA PRO A 197 34.78 -3.06 -15.50
C PRO A 197 34.23 -4.05 -16.54
N GLU A 198 33.93 -5.29 -16.15
CA GLU A 198 33.33 -6.30 -17.02
C GLU A 198 31.93 -5.88 -17.47
N PHE A 199 31.12 -5.35 -16.54
CA PHE A 199 29.78 -4.82 -16.83
C PHE A 199 29.83 -3.65 -17.82
N ILE A 200 30.72 -2.68 -17.59
CA ILE A 200 30.88 -1.51 -18.45
C ILE A 200 31.31 -1.95 -19.86
N LEU A 201 32.28 -2.86 -19.96
CA LEU A 201 32.75 -3.36 -21.26
C LEU A 201 31.64 -4.06 -22.04
N TYR A 202 30.92 -4.99 -21.40
CA TYR A 202 29.84 -5.73 -22.03
C TYR A 202 28.75 -4.81 -22.60
N TRP A 203 28.28 -3.85 -21.80
CA TRP A 203 27.19 -2.96 -22.22
C TRP A 203 27.63 -1.85 -23.17
N LYS A 204 28.92 -1.50 -23.16
CA LYS A 204 29.51 -0.60 -24.15
C LYS A 204 29.54 -1.26 -25.53
N ASP A 205 29.88 -2.56 -25.59
CA ASP A 205 29.91 -3.32 -26.84
C ASP A 205 28.50 -3.68 -27.35
N ASP A 206 27.54 -3.95 -26.46
CA ASP A 206 26.14 -4.22 -26.83
C ASP A 206 25.41 -2.96 -27.33
N GLY A 207 25.81 -1.76 -26.89
CA GLY A 207 25.36 -0.48 -27.45
C GLY A 207 23.90 -0.11 -27.14
N ARG A 208 23.19 -0.90 -26.32
CA ARG A 208 21.81 -0.59 -25.90
C ARG A 208 21.78 0.53 -24.88
N ALA A 209 20.72 1.31 -24.96
CA ALA A 209 20.45 2.38 -24.02
C ALA A 209 19.42 1.92 -22.99
N PHE A 210 19.71 2.15 -21.71
CA PHE A 210 18.79 1.87 -20.63
C PHE A 210 18.51 3.12 -19.81
N VAL A 211 17.39 3.07 -19.10
CA VAL A 211 16.87 4.18 -18.31
C VAL A 211 17.59 4.28 -16.96
N SER A 212 17.89 3.15 -16.34
CA SER A 212 18.69 3.06 -15.12
C SER A 212 19.73 1.95 -15.23
N TRP A 213 21.00 2.35 -15.24
CA TRP A 213 22.13 1.41 -15.21
C TRP A 213 22.32 0.77 -13.83
N ASP A 214 21.90 1.43 -12.75
CA ASP A 214 21.94 0.89 -11.38
C ASP A 214 21.11 -0.39 -11.24
N ILE A 215 19.88 -0.40 -11.78
CA ILE A 215 19.02 -1.60 -11.76
C ILE A 215 19.64 -2.74 -12.56
N LYS A 216 20.23 -2.43 -13.72
CA LYS A 216 20.92 -3.43 -14.55
C LYS A 216 22.17 -3.98 -13.87
N PHE A 217 22.89 -3.13 -13.15
CA PHE A 217 24.07 -3.52 -12.41
C PHE A 217 23.72 -4.40 -11.20
N LEU A 218 22.67 -4.05 -10.45
CA LEU A 218 22.12 -4.87 -9.36
C LEU A 218 21.79 -6.29 -9.83
N ASP A 219 21.04 -6.41 -10.93
CA ASP A 219 20.68 -7.71 -11.50
C ASP A 219 21.90 -8.50 -11.98
N PHE A 220 22.88 -7.82 -12.57
CA PHE A 220 24.11 -8.45 -13.05
C PHE A 220 24.95 -9.01 -11.89
N ILE A 221 25.18 -8.20 -10.85
CA ILE A 221 25.96 -8.61 -9.67
C ILE A 221 25.27 -9.74 -8.93
N LYS A 222 23.94 -9.68 -8.75
CA LYS A 222 23.16 -10.79 -8.15
C LYS A 222 23.33 -12.09 -8.93
N LYS A 223 23.25 -12.06 -10.25
CA LYS A 223 23.44 -13.25 -11.10
C LYS A 223 24.86 -13.80 -10.98
N LYS A 224 25.87 -12.93 -11.02
CA LYS A 224 27.28 -13.32 -10.86
C LYS A 224 27.58 -13.89 -9.48
N TRP A 225 26.98 -13.33 -8.44
CA TRP A 225 27.09 -13.81 -7.07
C TRP A 225 26.46 -15.20 -6.89
N ASN A 226 25.25 -15.39 -7.41
CA ASN A 226 24.58 -16.69 -7.38
C ASN A 226 25.40 -17.75 -8.13
N PHE A 227 25.94 -17.41 -9.30
CA PHE A 227 26.81 -18.33 -10.04
C PHE A 227 28.11 -18.64 -9.30
N HIS A 228 28.72 -17.64 -8.66
CA HIS A 228 29.92 -17.83 -7.83
C HIS A 228 29.65 -18.72 -6.61
N ILE A 229 28.47 -18.61 -6.00
CA ILE A 229 28.01 -19.53 -4.95
C ILE A 229 27.79 -20.93 -5.53
N GLU A 230 27.10 -21.07 -6.66
CA GLU A 230 26.82 -22.37 -7.29
C GLU A 230 28.09 -23.13 -7.69
N ASP A 231 29.10 -22.44 -8.23
CA ASP A 231 30.42 -23.03 -8.52
C ASP A 231 31.16 -23.44 -7.23
N SER A 232 30.87 -22.78 -6.10
CA SER A 232 31.43 -23.09 -4.79
C SER A 232 30.64 -24.17 -4.03
N SER A 233 29.35 -24.33 -4.33
CA SER A 233 28.42 -25.26 -3.68
C SER A 233 27.74 -26.14 -4.73
N ASN A 234 28.43 -27.19 -5.15
CA ASN A 234 27.87 -28.24 -6.01
C ASN A 234 26.80 -29.04 -5.23
N GLY A 235 25.57 -28.51 -5.08
CA GLY A 235 24.51 -29.20 -4.35
C GLY A 235 23.23 -28.40 -4.06
N HIS A 236 22.18 -28.74 -4.81
CA HIS A 236 20.75 -28.63 -4.46
C HIS A 236 20.07 -27.24 -4.49
N ARG A 237 19.11 -27.09 -5.41
CA ARG A 237 18.19 -25.94 -5.50
C ARG A 237 16.99 -26.12 -4.57
N GLU A 238 16.61 -25.07 -3.84
CA GLU A 238 15.20 -24.76 -3.56
C GLU A 238 14.85 -23.54 -4.41
N GLU A 239 14.12 -23.79 -5.49
CA GLU A 239 13.74 -22.81 -6.50
C GLU A 239 12.51 -22.05 -5.97
N PHE A 240 12.71 -20.86 -5.39
CA PHE A 240 11.60 -19.97 -5.04
C PHE A 240 11.15 -19.23 -6.30
N ASP A 241 10.04 -19.69 -6.87
CA ASP A 241 9.48 -19.19 -8.12
C ASP A 241 8.67 -17.90 -7.86
N PHE A 242 9.31 -16.74 -8.05
CA PHE A 242 8.61 -15.45 -8.02
C PHE A 242 7.87 -15.24 -9.35
N TYR A 243 6.54 -15.16 -9.27
CA TYR A 243 5.67 -14.85 -10.41
C TYR A 243 6.04 -13.48 -11.01
N ASP A 244 6.41 -13.50 -12.30
CA ASP A 244 6.79 -12.34 -13.10
C ASP A 244 5.69 -12.09 -14.15
N PRO A 245 4.80 -11.09 -13.97
CA PRO A 245 3.63 -10.88 -14.82
C PRO A 245 3.96 -10.38 -16.24
N THR A 246 5.24 -10.13 -16.54
CA THR A 246 5.70 -9.69 -17.87
C THR A 246 6.39 -10.78 -18.68
N LYS A 247 6.61 -11.96 -18.08
CA LYS A 247 7.07 -13.14 -18.82
C LYS A 247 5.85 -13.86 -19.38
N GLU A 248 5.64 -13.75 -20.69
CA GLU A 248 4.89 -14.78 -21.40
C GLU A 248 5.53 -16.13 -21.11
N THR A 249 4.73 -17.08 -20.62
CA THR A 249 5.11 -18.47 -20.39
C THR A 249 5.50 -19.12 -21.71
N VAL A 250 6.77 -18.98 -22.09
CA VAL A 250 7.36 -19.85 -23.11
C VAL A 250 7.54 -21.21 -22.45
N GLU A 251 6.58 -22.12 -22.72
CA GLU A 251 6.71 -23.53 -22.39
C GLU A 251 8.00 -24.08 -23.00
N LYS A 252 9.04 -24.25 -22.17
CA LYS A 252 10.22 -25.03 -22.54
C LYS A 252 9.83 -26.50 -22.58
N THR A 253 9.22 -26.94 -23.68
CA THR A 253 9.19 -28.35 -24.05
C THR A 253 10.63 -28.83 -24.25
N LYS A 254 11.15 -29.57 -23.26
CA LYS A 254 12.44 -30.27 -23.34
C LYS A 254 12.45 -31.13 -24.60
N SER A 255 13.29 -30.76 -25.57
CA SER A 255 13.61 -31.57 -26.74
C SER A 255 14.26 -32.88 -26.29
N LYS A 256 13.44 -33.93 -26.12
CA LYS A 256 13.93 -35.30 -26.11
C LYS A 256 14.40 -35.62 -27.53
N THR A 257 15.71 -35.65 -27.70
CA THR A 257 16.40 -36.11 -28.91
C THR A 257 15.82 -37.43 -29.40
N LEU A 258 15.41 -37.50 -30.68
CA LEU A 258 14.87 -38.67 -31.39
C LEU A 258 15.69 -39.96 -31.20
N SER A 259 16.96 -39.85 -30.81
CA SER A 259 17.82 -40.97 -30.45
C SER A 259 17.29 -41.79 -29.27
N SER A 260 16.59 -41.17 -28.30
CA SER A 260 16.10 -41.88 -27.11
C SER A 260 14.80 -42.65 -27.34
N LEU A 261 14.12 -42.45 -28.48
CA LEU A 261 12.87 -43.15 -28.79
C LEU A 261 13.12 -44.46 -29.55
N ARG A 262 14.17 -44.50 -30.38
CA ARG A 262 14.53 -45.68 -31.18
C ARG A 262 15.07 -46.83 -30.32
N GLU A 263 15.69 -46.52 -29.20
CA GLU A 263 16.27 -47.53 -28.30
C GLU A 263 15.23 -48.16 -27.37
N LYS A 264 14.10 -47.47 -27.13
CA LYS A 264 13.00 -47.96 -26.29
C LYS A 264 12.07 -48.93 -27.01
N TYR A 265 11.95 -48.81 -28.34
CA TYR A 265 11.12 -49.68 -29.16
C TYR A 265 12.00 -50.35 -30.20
N LYS A 266 12.65 -51.47 -29.83
CA LYS A 266 13.40 -52.32 -30.77
C LYS A 266 12.57 -52.62 -32.02
N ILE A 267 12.86 -51.92 -33.11
CA ILE A 267 12.67 -52.32 -34.51
C ILE A 267 14.04 -52.16 -35.18
#